data_AF-A0A1Q7YM62-F1
#
_entry.id   AF-A0A1Q7YM62-F1
#
_cell.length_a   1.000
_cell.length_b   1.000
_cell.length_c   1.000
_cell.angle_alpha   90.00
_cell.angle_beta   90.00
_cell.angle_gamma   90.00
#
_symmetry.space_group_name_H-M   'P 1'
#
loop_
_entity.id
_entity.type
_entity.pdbx_description
1 polymer ?
#
loop_
_entity_poly.entity_id
_entity_poly.type
_entity_poly.pdbx_seq_one_letter_code
_entity_poly.pdbx_strand_id
1 'polypeptide(L)'
;MDVCWRLQERGFTLGFSAAAMVWHHRRNSVRTYWKQQMGYGRAEAMLERKWPKKYNGSGHARWAGRIYGNGLTHALRWRRARVYHGVWGVAPYQSLYEPAPGLLGSLPQMPEWYLMIAIVLVLSAVSLVWSPLKLLLPLLVGVVLPPLAQASLSAARASFNDAPPRRAARVKRRLLTAALHLLQPLARLRGRLQYGLTPWRRGSPGLAAPWPRTLAIWSEHWQDPDQRLQRIEADLKAAGAAVRLGGDYDRWDLEVSGGPFGSARLLMGVEDHGGGTQFLRFRRWPRGSRGGVALTALFAALAGGAAAAGAWAAGTILAVVTLALALCVVLECSAAAALIARTVRQLRTGGA
;
A
#
# COMPACT_ATOMS: atom_id res chain seq x y z
N MET A 1 -8.25 -17.11 -3.73
CA MET A 1 -6.92 -16.44 -3.72
C MET A 1 -5.80 -17.40 -3.32
N ASP A 2 -5.66 -17.83 -2.06
CA ASP A 2 -4.57 -18.74 -1.63
C ASP A 2 -4.46 -19.99 -2.52
N VAL A 3 -5.57 -20.71 -2.72
CA VAL A 3 -5.62 -21.91 -3.58
C VAL A 3 -5.16 -21.60 -5.01
N CYS A 4 -5.63 -20.49 -5.59
CA CYS A 4 -5.27 -20.08 -6.94
C CYS A 4 -3.76 -19.83 -7.08
N TRP A 5 -3.14 -19.15 -6.11
CA TRP A 5 -1.71 -18.89 -6.12
C TRP A 5 -0.88 -20.17 -5.93
N ARG A 6 -1.33 -21.11 -5.08
CA ARG A 6 -0.69 -22.43 -4.94
C ARG A 6 -0.71 -23.23 -6.24
N LEU A 7 -1.83 -23.21 -6.95
CA LEU A 7 -1.96 -23.89 -8.24
C LEU A 7 -1.03 -23.27 -9.29
N GLN A 8 -0.98 -21.93 -9.36
CA GLN A 8 -0.09 -21.21 -10.25
C GLN A 8 1.40 -21.48 -9.95
N GLU A 9 1.81 -21.55 -8.68
CA GLU A 9 3.20 -21.90 -8.33
C GLU A 9 3.58 -23.32 -8.74
N ARG A 10 2.61 -24.23 -8.82
CA ARG A 10 2.83 -25.61 -9.31
C ARG A 10 2.76 -25.72 -10.84
N GLY A 11 2.69 -24.59 -11.55
CA GLY A 11 2.62 -24.56 -13.01
C GLY A 11 1.22 -24.86 -13.59
N PHE A 12 0.18 -24.97 -12.77
CA PHE A 12 -1.18 -25.16 -13.27
C PHE A 12 -1.75 -23.86 -13.82
N THR A 13 -2.58 -23.99 -14.85
CA THR A 13 -3.34 -22.90 -15.44
C THR A 13 -4.73 -22.79 -14.80
N LEU A 14 -5.22 -21.56 -14.63
CA LEU A 14 -6.55 -21.29 -14.11
C LEU A 14 -7.48 -20.96 -15.28
N GLY A 15 -8.45 -21.84 -15.55
CA GLY A 15 -9.50 -21.62 -16.54
C GLY A 15 -10.70 -20.88 -15.95
N PHE A 16 -11.37 -20.08 -16.79
CA PHE A 16 -12.66 -19.47 -16.46
C PHE A 16 -13.76 -20.20 -17.22
N SER A 17 -14.81 -20.64 -16.52
CA SER A 17 -16.00 -21.22 -17.13
C SER A 17 -17.17 -20.25 -17.01
N ALA A 18 -17.64 -19.72 -18.14
CA ALA A 18 -18.75 -18.77 -18.18
C ALA A 18 -20.10 -19.37 -17.72
N ALA A 19 -20.26 -20.70 -17.86
CA ALA A 19 -21.45 -21.42 -17.44
C ALA A 19 -21.46 -21.76 -15.94
N ALA A 20 -20.36 -21.56 -15.22
CA ALA A 20 -20.28 -21.86 -13.80
C ALA A 20 -21.18 -20.89 -13.00
N MET A 21 -22.17 -21.46 -12.29
CA MET A 21 -23.08 -20.70 -11.44
C MET A 21 -22.63 -20.78 -9.98
N VAL A 22 -22.55 -19.62 -9.32
CA VAL A 22 -22.26 -19.53 -7.89
C VAL A 22 -23.43 -18.88 -7.17
N TRP A 23 -24.00 -19.59 -6.21
CA TRP A 23 -25.08 -19.09 -5.38
C TRP A 23 -24.50 -18.38 -4.15
N HIS A 24 -24.91 -17.13 -3.96
CA HIS A 24 -24.50 -16.33 -2.80
C HIS A 24 -25.70 -15.98 -1.93
N HIS A 25 -25.68 -16.43 -0.67
CA HIS A 25 -26.64 -15.97 0.32
C HIS A 25 -26.27 -14.57 0.82
N ARG A 26 -27.16 -13.60 0.59
CA ARG A 26 -26.96 -12.20 1.00
C ARG A 26 -27.03 -12.07 2.52
N ARG A 27 -26.30 -11.11 3.09
CA ARG A 27 -26.39 -10.79 4.52
C ARG A 27 -27.62 -9.95 4.79
N ASN A 28 -28.34 -10.28 5.86
CA ASN A 28 -29.61 -9.67 6.24
C ASN A 28 -29.47 -8.53 7.27
N SER A 29 -28.27 -8.23 7.77
CA SER A 29 -28.09 -7.16 8.77
C SER A 29 -26.76 -6.42 8.60
N VAL A 30 -26.71 -5.19 9.12
CA VAL A 30 -25.47 -4.38 9.18
C VAL A 30 -24.40 -5.07 10.03
N ARG A 31 -24.81 -5.75 11.12
CA ARG A 31 -23.89 -6.50 12.00
C ARG A 31 -23.24 -7.67 11.26
N THR A 32 -24.01 -8.44 10.49
CA THR A 32 -23.47 -9.57 9.72
C THR A 32 -22.60 -9.09 8.55
N TYR A 33 -22.95 -7.97 7.92
CA TYR A 33 -22.09 -7.30 6.95
C TYR A 33 -20.77 -6.83 7.57
N TRP A 34 -20.80 -6.15 8.72
CA TRP A 34 -19.61 -5.69 9.44
C TRP A 34 -18.68 -6.86 9.79
N LYS A 35 -19.22 -7.94 10.36
CA LYS A 35 -18.45 -9.17 10.65
C LYS A 35 -17.82 -9.77 9.38
N GLN A 36 -18.55 -9.77 8.26
CA GLN A 36 -18.02 -10.25 6.99
C GLN A 36 -16.85 -9.39 6.49
N GLN A 37 -16.97 -8.07 6.52
CA GLN A 37 -15.88 -7.16 6.11
C GLN A 37 -14.65 -7.26 7.02
N MET A 38 -14.84 -7.40 8.34
CA MET A 38 -13.75 -7.75 9.25
C MET A 38 -13.11 -9.10 8.89
N GLY A 39 -13.92 -10.10 8.53
CA GLY A 39 -13.45 -11.41 8.06
C GLY A 39 -12.61 -11.31 6.78
N TYR A 40 -12.97 -10.43 5.85
CA TYR A 40 -12.14 -10.16 4.67
C TYR A 40 -10.80 -9.52 5.05
N GLY A 41 -10.79 -8.52 5.95
CA GLY A 41 -9.54 -7.93 6.44
C GLY A 41 -8.64 -8.94 7.16
N ARG A 42 -9.22 -9.86 7.94
CA ARG A 42 -8.51 -10.99 8.56
C ARG A 42 -7.92 -11.92 7.50
N ALA A 43 -8.70 -12.27 6.47
CA ALA A 43 -8.24 -13.14 5.41
C ALA A 43 -7.09 -12.51 4.61
N GLU A 44 -7.12 -11.18 4.39
CA GLU A 44 -6.02 -10.44 3.77
C GLU A 44 -4.74 -10.51 4.60
N ALA A 45 -4.83 -10.36 5.91
CA ALA A 45 -3.68 -10.48 6.80
C ALA A 45 -3.08 -11.90 6.80
N MET A 46 -3.93 -12.93 6.82
CA MET A 46 -3.48 -14.32 6.72
C MET A 46 -2.84 -14.64 5.37
N LEU A 47 -3.44 -14.12 4.29
CA LEU A 47 -2.94 -14.30 2.94
C LEU A 47 -1.61 -13.59 2.75
N GLU A 48 -1.46 -12.40 3.33
CA GLU A 48 -0.21 -11.66 3.37
C GLU A 48 0.90 -12.45 4.06
N ARG A 49 0.65 -12.99 5.26
CA ARG A 49 1.64 -13.81 6.00
C ARG A 49 2.11 -15.02 5.21
N LYS A 50 1.21 -15.67 4.46
CA LYS A 50 1.55 -16.82 3.60
C LYS A 50 2.29 -16.40 2.32
N TRP A 51 1.98 -15.22 1.79
CA TRP A 51 2.44 -14.76 0.48
C TRP A 51 3.01 -13.34 0.52
N PRO A 52 4.03 -13.06 1.35
CA PRO A 52 4.50 -11.69 1.56
C PRO A 52 4.99 -11.06 0.26
N LYS A 53 5.62 -11.85 -0.62
CA LYS A 53 6.10 -11.46 -1.95
C LYS A 53 5.02 -10.94 -2.93
N LYS A 54 3.74 -11.25 -2.70
CA LYS A 54 2.62 -10.78 -3.55
C LYS A 54 2.04 -9.43 -3.09
N TYR A 55 2.53 -8.91 -1.96
CA TYR A 55 2.05 -7.67 -1.35
C TYR A 55 3.11 -6.56 -1.45
N ASN A 56 2.66 -5.31 -1.48
CA ASN A 56 3.55 -4.14 -1.42
C ASN A 56 3.87 -3.74 0.04
N GLY A 57 4.73 -2.73 0.19
CA GLY A 57 5.14 -2.20 1.51
C GLY A 57 3.99 -1.63 2.36
N SER A 58 2.86 -1.25 1.76
CA SER A 58 1.65 -0.80 2.48
C SER A 58 0.64 -1.93 2.76
N GLY A 59 1.02 -3.20 2.51
CA GLY A 59 0.17 -4.34 2.81
C GLY A 59 -0.99 -4.56 1.83
N HIS A 60 -0.88 -4.06 0.60
CA HIS A 60 -1.83 -4.32 -0.48
C HIS A 60 -1.29 -5.36 -1.46
N ALA A 61 -2.15 -6.28 -1.88
CA ALA A 61 -1.81 -7.24 -2.92
C ALA A 61 -1.56 -6.52 -4.25
N ARG A 62 -0.41 -6.79 -4.89
CA ARG A 62 -0.14 -6.33 -6.25
C ARG A 62 -0.94 -7.23 -7.20
N TRP A 63 -1.99 -6.69 -7.79
CA TRP A 63 -2.83 -7.40 -8.74
C TRP A 63 -2.97 -6.59 -10.04
N ALA A 64 -2.76 -7.25 -11.17
CA ALA A 64 -2.73 -6.66 -12.51
C ALA A 64 -3.90 -7.11 -13.40
N GLY A 65 -4.97 -7.65 -12.81
CA GLY A 65 -6.12 -8.17 -13.56
C GLY A 65 -7.29 -7.18 -13.71
N ARG A 66 -8.46 -7.70 -14.12
CA ARG A 66 -9.75 -6.98 -14.13
C ARG A 66 -10.81 -7.79 -13.37
N ILE A 67 -11.67 -7.11 -12.61
CA ILE A 67 -12.81 -7.75 -11.94
C ILE A 67 -13.97 -7.61 -12.91
N TYR A 68 -14.42 -8.72 -13.47
CA TYR A 68 -15.57 -8.75 -14.36
C TYR A 68 -16.84 -8.51 -13.54
N GLY A 69 -17.54 -7.42 -13.82
CA GLY A 69 -18.82 -7.07 -13.20
C GLY A 69 -19.12 -5.57 -13.26
N ASN A 70 -20.38 -5.21 -13.03
CA ASN A 70 -20.81 -3.82 -12.84
C ASN A 70 -20.26 -3.32 -11.49
N GLY A 71 -18.98 -2.96 -11.46
CA GLY A 71 -18.23 -2.61 -10.27
C GLY A 71 -18.86 -1.43 -9.53
N LEU A 72 -19.57 -1.72 -8.43
CA LEU A 72 -20.11 -0.71 -7.49
C LEU A 72 -19.01 0.17 -6.87
N THR A 73 -17.75 -0.21 -7.04
CA THR A 73 -16.55 0.57 -6.75
C THR A 73 -15.96 1.18 -8.02
N HIS A 74 -16.77 1.83 -8.86
CA HIS A 74 -16.25 2.83 -9.79
C HIS A 74 -15.72 4.00 -8.95
N ALA A 75 -14.48 3.87 -8.48
CA ALA A 75 -13.58 4.95 -8.11
C ALA A 75 -13.87 6.16 -9.00
N LEU A 76 -14.04 7.38 -8.46
CA LEU A 76 -14.40 8.58 -9.25
C LEU A 76 -13.61 8.62 -10.57
N ARG A 77 -14.22 8.14 -11.67
CA ARG A 77 -13.53 7.96 -12.95
C ARG A 77 -13.60 9.30 -13.66
N TRP A 78 -12.47 9.98 -13.75
CA TRP A 78 -12.38 11.20 -14.55
C TRP A 78 -12.47 10.90 -16.05
N ARG A 79 -12.09 9.69 -16.50
CA ARG A 79 -12.11 9.28 -17.92
C ARG A 79 -13.22 8.27 -18.20
N ARG A 80 -14.04 8.57 -19.21
CA ARG A 80 -15.07 7.65 -19.74
C ARG A 80 -14.40 6.46 -20.42
N ALA A 81 -15.01 5.28 -20.30
CA ALA A 81 -14.65 4.14 -21.14
C ALA A 81 -14.87 4.52 -22.62
N ARG A 82 -13.89 4.20 -23.46
CA ARG A 82 -14.00 4.42 -24.91
C ARG A 82 -14.16 3.06 -25.57
N VAL A 83 -15.25 2.90 -26.29
CA VAL A 83 -15.45 1.73 -27.16
C VAL A 83 -14.64 1.98 -28.43
N TYR A 84 -13.76 1.05 -28.78
CA TYR A 84 -13.05 1.11 -30.05
C TYR A 84 -13.93 0.56 -31.15
N HIS A 85 -14.18 1.40 -32.15
CA HIS A 85 -14.96 1.06 -33.32
C HIS A 85 -14.08 0.91 -34.58
N GLY A 86 -12.77 1.15 -34.51
CA GLY A 86 -11.92 1.19 -35.71
C GLY A 86 -12.03 2.51 -36.47
N VAL A 87 -11.12 2.75 -37.42
CA VAL A 87 -11.23 3.88 -38.35
C VAL A 87 -12.51 3.65 -39.18
N TRP A 88 -13.45 4.61 -39.14
CA TRP A 88 -14.77 4.51 -39.79
C TRP A 88 -15.71 3.41 -39.26
N GLY A 89 -15.51 2.88 -38.05
CA GLY A 89 -16.45 1.90 -37.49
C GLY A 89 -16.24 0.45 -37.93
N VAL A 90 -15.13 0.16 -38.63
CA VAL A 90 -14.84 -1.15 -39.23
C VAL A 90 -14.16 -2.17 -38.30
N ALA A 91 -14.09 -1.91 -36.99
CA ALA A 91 -13.48 -2.87 -36.07
C ALA A 91 -14.28 -4.19 -36.06
N PRO A 92 -13.62 -5.35 -36.27
CA PRO A 92 -14.29 -6.65 -36.31
C PRO A 92 -14.90 -7.08 -34.97
N TYR A 93 -14.49 -6.43 -33.86
CA TYR A 93 -15.08 -6.61 -32.54
C TYR A 93 -14.97 -5.33 -31.72
N GLN A 94 -15.99 -5.06 -30.90
CA GLN A 94 -15.98 -3.94 -29.96
C GLN A 94 -15.11 -4.29 -28.75
N SER A 95 -13.93 -3.69 -28.68
CA SER A 95 -13.09 -3.77 -27.49
C SER A 95 -13.38 -2.57 -26.59
N LEU A 96 -13.75 -2.85 -25.33
CA LEU A 96 -13.80 -1.85 -24.27
C LEU A 96 -12.38 -1.57 -23.80
N TYR A 97 -11.80 -0.48 -24.28
CA TYR A 97 -10.55 0.06 -23.73
C TYR A 97 -10.89 0.82 -22.45
N GLU A 98 -10.91 0.09 -21.35
CA GLU A 98 -10.98 0.68 -20.03
C GLU A 98 -9.57 0.98 -19.52
N PRO A 99 -9.22 2.27 -19.27
CA PRO A 99 -7.97 2.59 -18.60
C PRO A 99 -7.98 1.99 -17.18
N ALA A 100 -6.84 1.44 -16.75
CA ALA A 100 -6.67 0.92 -15.40
C ALA A 100 -7.08 2.01 -14.37
N PRO A 101 -7.70 1.63 -13.23
CA PRO A 101 -8.08 2.59 -12.21
C PRO A 101 -6.87 3.42 -11.79
N GLY A 102 -6.94 4.74 -11.93
CA GLY A 102 -5.86 5.63 -11.49
C GLY A 102 -5.70 5.59 -9.97
N LEU A 103 -4.47 5.73 -9.49
CA LEU A 103 -4.14 5.74 -8.05
C LEU A 103 -5.06 6.69 -7.25
N LEU A 104 -5.28 7.91 -7.74
CA LEU A 104 -6.14 8.90 -7.09
C LEU A 104 -7.61 8.45 -6.94
N GLY A 105 -8.10 7.60 -7.84
CA GLY A 105 -9.46 7.07 -7.77
C GLY A 105 -9.61 5.93 -6.77
N SER A 106 -8.56 5.14 -6.54
CA SER A 106 -8.59 4.01 -5.60
C SER A 106 -8.25 4.39 -4.16
N LEU A 107 -7.53 5.51 -3.96
CA LEU A 107 -7.14 6.02 -2.64
C LEU A 107 -8.32 6.16 -1.65
N PRO A 108 -9.49 6.76 -1.99
CA PRO A 108 -10.59 6.93 -1.05
C PRO A 108 -11.21 5.62 -0.55
N GLN A 109 -10.96 4.50 -1.23
CA GLN A 109 -11.46 3.17 -0.86
C GLN A 109 -10.48 2.39 0.00
N MET A 110 -9.24 2.87 0.11
CA MET A 110 -8.22 2.23 0.91
C MET A 110 -8.56 2.41 2.40
N PRO A 111 -8.46 1.34 3.22
CA PRO A 111 -8.56 1.44 4.67
C PRO A 111 -7.70 2.56 5.27
N GLU A 112 -6.53 2.79 4.71
CA GLU A 112 -5.52 3.78 5.12
C GLU A 112 -6.01 5.22 4.94
N TRP A 113 -6.93 5.49 4.00
CA TRP A 113 -7.49 6.83 3.79
C TRP A 113 -8.27 7.33 5.01
N TYR A 114 -8.91 6.42 5.75
CA TYR A 114 -9.63 6.74 6.98
C TYR A 114 -8.68 7.10 8.13
N LEU A 115 -7.49 6.50 8.17
CA LEU A 115 -6.44 6.91 9.12
C LEU A 115 -5.97 8.33 8.79
N MET A 116 -5.79 8.64 7.51
CA MET A 116 -5.44 9.99 7.08
C MET A 116 -6.53 11.01 7.43
N ILE A 117 -7.82 10.68 7.22
CA ILE A 117 -8.94 11.53 7.68
C ILE A 117 -8.84 11.79 9.18
N ALA A 118 -8.63 10.74 10.00
CA ALA A 118 -8.54 10.88 11.44
C ALA A 118 -7.37 11.79 11.85
N ILE A 119 -6.20 11.64 11.22
CA ILE A 119 -5.02 12.49 11.47
C ILE A 119 -5.33 13.95 11.10
N VAL A 120 -5.85 14.21 9.90
CA VAL A 120 -6.18 15.58 9.45
C VAL A 120 -7.27 16.20 10.33
N LEU A 121 -8.23 15.41 10.81
CA LEU A 121 -9.27 15.86 11.74
C LEU A 121 -8.67 16.31 13.08
N VAL A 122 -7.79 15.51 13.68
CA VAL A 122 -7.10 15.87 14.92
C VAL A 122 -6.27 17.14 14.74
N LEU A 123 -5.53 17.25 13.64
CA LEU A 123 -4.75 18.44 13.32
C LEU A 123 -5.63 19.67 13.08
N SER A 124 -6.78 19.49 12.47
CA SER A 124 -7.78 20.57 12.30
C SER A 124 -8.35 20.99 13.65
N ALA A 125 -8.48 20.10 14.64
CA ALA A 125 -8.89 20.50 15.99
C ALA A 125 -7.86 21.40 16.68
N VAL A 126 -6.55 21.23 16.39
CA VAL A 126 -5.49 22.13 16.88
C VAL A 126 -5.66 23.56 16.33
N SER A 127 -6.37 23.73 15.20
CA SER A 127 -6.70 25.06 14.66
C SER A 127 -7.65 25.88 15.55
N LEU A 128 -8.32 25.25 16.52
CA LEU A 128 -9.09 25.96 17.54
C LEU A 128 -8.19 26.76 18.49
N VAL A 129 -6.95 26.33 18.67
CA VAL A 129 -5.96 26.97 19.55
C VAL A 129 -5.03 27.91 18.77
N TRP A 130 -4.78 27.63 17.49
CA TRP A 130 -3.90 28.44 16.65
C TRP A 130 -4.51 28.71 15.25
N SER A 131 -4.95 29.95 15.04
CA SER A 131 -5.68 30.41 13.84
C SER A 131 -5.03 30.08 12.47
N PRO A 132 -3.70 30.09 12.30
CA PRO A 132 -3.06 29.74 11.02
C PRO A 132 -3.36 28.32 10.53
N LEU A 133 -3.63 27.38 11.44
CA LEU A 133 -3.98 26.00 11.07
C LEU A 133 -5.39 25.88 10.46
N LYS A 134 -6.21 26.94 10.47
CA LYS A 134 -7.50 26.95 9.75
C LYS A 134 -7.34 26.73 8.25
N LEU A 135 -6.14 27.00 7.70
CA LEU A 135 -5.76 26.63 6.33
C LEU A 135 -5.79 25.11 6.06
N LEU A 136 -5.84 24.28 7.09
CA LEU A 136 -6.04 22.83 6.97
C LEU A 136 -7.52 22.43 6.81
N LEU A 137 -8.48 23.31 7.11
CA LEU A 137 -9.91 23.01 6.95
C LEU A 137 -10.31 22.72 5.48
N PRO A 138 -9.84 23.48 4.48
CA PRO A 138 -10.03 23.12 3.06
C PRO A 138 -9.44 21.75 2.71
N LEU A 139 -8.29 21.39 3.31
CA LEU A 139 -7.68 20.08 3.12
C LEU A 139 -8.52 18.96 3.74
N LEU A 140 -9.05 19.17 4.96
CA LEU A 140 -9.98 18.22 5.59
C LEU A 140 -11.20 17.98 4.70
N VAL A 141 -11.79 19.05 4.16
CA VAL A 141 -12.90 18.97 3.20
C VAL A 141 -12.47 18.17 1.96
N GLY A 142 -11.31 18.48 1.38
CA GLY A 142 -10.76 17.77 0.20
C GLY A 142 -10.48 16.29 0.44
N VAL A 143 -10.17 15.87 1.66
CA VAL A 143 -9.90 14.47 2.02
C VAL A 143 -11.18 13.71 2.38
N VAL A 144 -12.17 14.37 2.99
CA VAL A 144 -13.44 13.77 3.41
C VAL A 144 -14.46 13.67 2.26
N LEU A 145 -14.46 14.64 1.34
CA LEU A 145 -15.41 14.66 0.23
C LEU A 145 -15.31 13.45 -0.72
N PRO A 146 -14.14 12.93 -1.11
CA PRO A 146 -14.06 11.84 -2.08
C PRO A 146 -14.72 10.52 -1.61
N PRO A 147 -14.49 10.02 -0.37
CA PRO A 147 -15.24 8.86 0.15
C PRO A 147 -16.76 9.09 0.21
N LEU A 148 -17.20 10.29 0.61
CA LEU A 148 -18.63 10.65 0.69
C LEU A 148 -19.26 10.72 -0.70
N ALA A 149 -18.59 11.36 -1.65
CA ALA A 149 -19.04 11.46 -3.04
C ALA A 149 -19.12 10.07 -3.67
N GLN A 150 -18.13 9.22 -3.43
CA GLN A 150 -18.15 7.85 -3.93
C GLN A 150 -19.29 7.04 -3.31
N ALA A 151 -19.46 7.07 -1.98
CA ALA A 151 -20.56 6.36 -1.31
C ALA A 151 -21.94 6.82 -1.83
N SER A 152 -22.08 8.13 -2.08
CA SER A 152 -23.30 8.74 -2.62
C SER A 152 -23.55 8.33 -4.07
N LEU A 153 -22.50 8.33 -4.92
CA LEU A 153 -22.59 7.89 -6.32
C LEU A 153 -22.92 6.40 -6.42
N SER A 154 -22.27 5.55 -5.62
CA SER A 154 -22.54 4.11 -5.57
C SER A 154 -23.98 3.84 -5.09
N ALA A 155 -24.48 4.60 -4.12
CA ALA A 155 -25.86 4.53 -3.68
C ALA A 155 -26.87 5.02 -4.74
N ALA A 156 -26.54 6.09 -5.48
CA ALA A 156 -27.39 6.63 -6.54
C ALA A 156 -27.52 5.67 -7.73
N ARG A 157 -26.43 4.98 -8.08
CA ARG A 157 -26.35 4.00 -9.18
C ARG A 157 -26.85 2.60 -8.80
N ALA A 158 -27.12 2.35 -7.52
CA ALA A 158 -27.66 1.07 -7.08
C ALA A 158 -29.08 0.87 -7.64
N SER A 159 -29.25 -0.17 -8.46
CA SER A 159 -30.57 -0.65 -8.89
C SER A 159 -31.16 -1.57 -7.83
N PHE A 160 -32.43 -1.36 -7.50
CA PHE A 160 -33.20 -2.25 -6.64
C PHE A 160 -34.32 -2.84 -7.48
N ASN A 161 -34.12 -4.06 -7.99
CA ASN A 161 -35.11 -4.73 -8.84
C ASN A 161 -36.46 -4.91 -8.11
N ASP A 162 -36.44 -5.11 -6.79
CA ASP A 162 -37.64 -5.15 -5.93
C ASP A 162 -37.93 -3.76 -5.33
N ALA A 163 -38.25 -2.78 -6.18
CA ALA A 163 -38.43 -1.40 -5.74
C ALA A 163 -39.71 -1.24 -4.88
N PRO A 164 -39.63 -0.75 -3.63
CA PRO A 164 -40.82 -0.50 -2.82
C PRO A 164 -41.62 0.67 -3.42
N PRO A 165 -42.96 0.66 -3.29
CA PRO A 165 -43.83 1.67 -3.91
C PRO A 165 -43.58 3.09 -3.36
N ARG A 166 -43.08 3.20 -2.12
CA ARG A 166 -42.89 4.49 -1.42
C ARG A 166 -41.50 5.11 -1.70
N ARG A 167 -41.47 6.39 -2.07
CA ARG A 167 -40.24 7.19 -2.25
C ARG A 167 -39.34 7.16 -1.00
N ALA A 168 -39.92 7.26 0.19
CA ALA A 168 -39.18 7.20 1.45
C ALA A 168 -38.40 5.89 1.64
N ALA A 169 -38.99 4.75 1.25
CA ALA A 169 -38.32 3.45 1.34
C ALA A 169 -37.14 3.33 0.36
N ARG A 170 -37.24 3.97 -0.81
CA ARG A 170 -36.13 4.07 -1.78
C ARG A 170 -34.98 4.92 -1.23
N VAL A 171 -35.29 6.07 -0.62
CA VAL A 171 -34.28 6.93 0.03
C VAL A 171 -33.59 6.19 1.17
N LYS A 172 -34.36 5.52 2.04
CA LYS A 172 -33.81 4.69 3.13
C LYS A 172 -32.83 3.63 2.61
N ARG A 173 -33.16 2.92 1.53
CA ARG A 173 -32.25 1.92 0.92
C ARG A 173 -30.98 2.57 0.35
N ARG A 174 -31.07 3.73 -0.30
CA ARG A 174 -29.89 4.45 -0.80
C ARG A 174 -29.00 4.95 0.33
N LEU A 175 -29.58 5.53 1.38
CA LEU A 175 -28.82 5.96 2.57
C LEU A 175 -28.13 4.78 3.25
N LEU A 176 -28.83 3.64 3.39
CA LEU A 176 -28.24 2.42 3.90
C LEU A 176 -27.08 1.95 3.02
N THR A 177 -27.25 1.92 1.70
CA THR A 177 -26.17 1.56 0.76
C THR A 177 -24.97 2.51 0.91
N ALA A 178 -25.18 3.81 1.02
CA ALA A 178 -24.09 4.77 1.23
C ALA A 178 -23.37 4.52 2.57
N ALA A 179 -24.13 4.31 3.65
CA ALA A 179 -23.58 4.00 4.96
C ALA A 179 -22.74 2.70 4.93
N LEU A 180 -23.19 1.66 4.21
CA LEU A 180 -22.44 0.41 4.06
C LEU A 180 -21.12 0.62 3.30
N HIS A 181 -21.09 1.48 2.28
CA HIS A 181 -19.85 1.83 1.57
C HIS A 181 -18.85 2.58 2.45
N LEU A 182 -19.32 3.37 3.42
CA LEU A 182 -18.46 4.03 4.41
C LEU A 182 -18.00 3.07 5.52
N LEU A 183 -18.86 2.13 5.93
CA LEU A 183 -18.52 1.10 6.91
C LEU A 183 -17.48 0.11 6.38
N GLN A 184 -17.49 -0.17 5.08
CA GLN A 184 -16.67 -1.21 4.46
C GLN A 184 -15.17 -1.07 4.76
N PRO A 185 -14.51 0.08 4.50
CA PRO A 185 -13.07 0.21 4.71
C PRO A 185 -12.71 0.20 6.20
N LEU A 186 -13.57 0.74 7.07
CA LEU A 186 -13.39 0.72 8.52
C LEU A 186 -13.40 -0.69 9.09
N ALA A 187 -14.40 -1.50 8.70
CA ALA A 187 -14.49 -2.90 9.12
C ALA A 187 -13.28 -3.71 8.62
N ARG A 188 -12.88 -3.49 7.37
CA ARG A 188 -11.72 -4.17 6.77
C ARG A 188 -10.42 -3.74 7.45
N LEU A 189 -10.25 -2.45 7.78
CA LEU A 189 -9.10 -1.94 8.53
C LEU A 189 -8.99 -2.64 9.89
N ARG A 190 -10.09 -2.70 10.65
CA ARG A 190 -10.12 -3.38 11.95
C ARG A 190 -9.72 -4.85 11.82
N GLY A 191 -10.23 -5.55 10.81
CA GLY A 191 -9.85 -6.93 10.51
C GLY A 191 -8.37 -7.10 10.17
N ARG A 192 -7.80 -6.19 9.38
CA ARG A 192 -6.37 -6.19 9.02
C ARG A 192 -5.48 -5.94 10.25
N LEU A 193 -5.81 -4.92 11.05
CA LEU A 193 -5.05 -4.56 12.26
C LEU A 193 -5.07 -5.65 13.32
N GLN A 194 -6.22 -6.28 13.58
CA GLN A 194 -6.33 -7.37 14.56
C GLN A 194 -5.43 -8.57 14.24
N TYR A 195 -5.14 -8.80 12.96
CA TYR A 195 -4.28 -9.89 12.50
C TYR A 195 -2.89 -9.41 12.06
N GLY A 196 -2.49 -8.21 12.48
CA GLY A 196 -1.12 -7.70 12.32
C GLY A 196 -0.77 -7.17 10.93
N LEU A 197 -1.73 -7.12 10.00
CA LEU A 197 -1.55 -6.43 8.72
C LEU A 197 -1.76 -4.93 8.94
N THR A 198 -0.73 -4.29 9.50
CA THR A 198 -0.71 -2.85 9.68
C THR A 198 -0.29 -2.16 8.38
N PRO A 199 -0.72 -0.90 8.16
CA PRO A 199 -0.23 -0.07 7.04
C PRO A 199 1.30 0.08 7.03
N TRP A 200 1.92 -0.10 8.22
CA TRP A 200 3.35 -0.04 8.48
C TRP A 200 3.89 -1.45 8.61
N ARG A 201 4.06 -2.16 7.49
CA ARG A 201 4.75 -3.45 7.48
C ARG A 201 6.16 -3.27 8.04
N ARG A 202 6.40 -3.73 9.26
CA ARG A 202 7.75 -3.84 9.79
C ARG A 202 8.33 -5.18 9.35
N GLY A 203 9.41 -5.12 8.56
CA GLY A 203 10.29 -6.27 8.36
C GLY A 203 10.88 -6.71 9.70
N SER A 204 11.26 -7.98 9.79
CA SER A 204 11.84 -8.69 10.95
C SER A 204 12.57 -7.80 11.99
N PRO A 205 12.45 -8.06 13.31
CA PRO A 205 12.69 -7.11 14.44
C PRO A 205 14.12 -6.55 14.66
N GLY A 206 15.00 -6.58 13.66
CA GLY A 206 16.33 -5.98 13.76
C GLY A 206 16.31 -4.50 13.37
N LEU A 207 16.99 -3.66 14.16
CA LEU A 207 17.37 -2.31 13.77
C LEU A 207 18.85 -2.31 13.39
N ALA A 208 19.19 -1.59 12.33
CA ALA A 208 20.55 -1.33 11.94
C ALA A 208 20.73 0.17 11.72
N ALA A 209 21.97 0.62 11.90
CA ALA A 209 22.47 1.92 11.50
C ALA A 209 21.80 2.46 10.21
N PRO A 210 20.96 3.52 10.31
CA PRO A 210 20.32 4.20 9.17
C PRO A 210 21.30 5.17 8.51
N TRP A 211 22.50 4.70 8.16
CA TRP A 211 23.47 5.45 7.36
C TRP A 211 24.09 4.57 6.28
N PRO A 212 24.66 5.16 5.23
CA PRO A 212 25.35 4.42 4.19
C PRO A 212 26.45 3.54 4.78
N ARG A 213 26.47 2.27 4.38
CA ARG A 213 27.48 1.29 4.79
C ARG A 213 27.88 0.47 3.58
N THR A 214 29.18 0.24 3.46
CA THR A 214 29.74 -0.67 2.45
C THR A 214 30.26 -1.92 3.17
N LEU A 215 30.03 -3.08 2.59
CA LEU A 215 30.56 -4.35 3.04
C LEU A 215 31.29 -5.00 1.87
N ALA A 216 32.47 -5.54 2.12
CA ALA A 216 33.21 -6.34 1.17
C ALA A 216 33.19 -7.81 1.61
N ILE A 217 33.02 -8.71 0.65
CA ILE A 217 33.04 -10.16 0.86
C ILE A 217 33.94 -10.77 -0.22
N TRP A 218 34.88 -11.61 0.20
CA TRP A 218 35.64 -12.47 -0.70
C TRP A 218 34.89 -13.77 -0.92
N SER A 219 34.75 -14.20 -2.16
CA SER A 219 34.09 -15.45 -2.56
C SER A 219 35.08 -16.29 -3.34
N GLU A 220 35.36 -17.50 -2.88
CA GLU A 220 36.22 -18.45 -3.60
C GLU A 220 35.48 -19.18 -4.73
N HIS A 221 34.15 -19.11 -4.70
CA HIS A 221 33.28 -19.72 -5.71
C HIS A 221 32.76 -18.64 -6.65
N TRP A 222 33.00 -18.85 -7.94
CA TRP A 222 32.45 -18.02 -9.00
C TRP A 222 30.95 -18.28 -9.13
N GLN A 223 30.17 -17.22 -9.11
CA GLN A 223 28.76 -17.24 -9.45
C GLN A 223 28.46 -16.07 -10.36
N ASP A 224 27.59 -16.30 -11.32
CA ASP A 224 27.07 -15.26 -12.18
C ASP A 224 26.42 -14.14 -11.32
N PRO A 225 26.75 -12.85 -11.56
CA PRO A 225 26.23 -11.74 -10.77
C PRO A 225 24.70 -11.67 -10.75
N ASP A 226 24.04 -11.99 -11.87
CA ASP A 226 22.58 -11.93 -11.95
C ASP A 226 21.94 -13.05 -11.12
N GLN A 227 22.50 -14.26 -11.20
CA GLN A 227 22.05 -15.38 -10.36
C GLN A 227 22.22 -15.08 -8.87
N ARG A 228 23.35 -14.46 -8.49
CA ARG A 228 23.61 -14.06 -7.10
C ARG A 228 22.61 -13.01 -6.63
N LEU A 229 22.30 -12.02 -7.47
CA LEU A 229 21.31 -10.98 -7.16
C LEU A 229 19.90 -11.56 -7.01
N GLN A 230 19.51 -12.47 -7.91
CA GLN A 230 18.23 -13.18 -7.83
C GLN A 230 18.12 -14.02 -6.55
N ARG A 231 19.21 -14.65 -6.12
CA ARG A 231 19.27 -15.38 -4.85
C ARG A 231 19.07 -14.45 -3.65
N ILE A 232 19.76 -13.31 -3.62
CA ILE A 232 19.57 -12.28 -2.58
C ILE A 232 18.13 -11.79 -2.56
N GLU A 233 17.54 -11.55 -3.74
CA GLU A 233 16.14 -11.15 -3.85
C GLU A 233 15.20 -12.21 -3.28
N ALA A 234 15.43 -13.49 -3.60
CA ALA A 234 14.67 -14.61 -3.10
C ALA A 234 14.78 -14.74 -1.58
N ASP A 235 15.98 -14.62 -1.02
CA ASP A 235 16.23 -14.70 0.43
C ASP A 235 15.56 -13.54 1.19
N LEU A 236 15.62 -12.32 0.63
CA LEU A 236 14.90 -11.17 1.19
C LEU A 236 13.38 -11.38 1.14
N LYS A 237 12.84 -11.86 0.02
CA LYS A 237 11.40 -12.19 -0.12
C LYS A 237 10.99 -13.30 0.85
N ALA A 238 11.83 -14.31 1.06
CA ALA A 238 11.60 -15.40 2.01
C ALA A 238 11.59 -14.89 3.45
N ALA A 239 12.42 -13.90 3.77
CA ALA A 239 12.41 -13.20 5.05
C ALA A 239 11.21 -12.23 5.22
N GLY A 240 10.28 -12.20 4.27
CA GLY A 240 9.07 -11.38 4.31
C GLY A 240 9.26 -9.92 3.87
N ALA A 241 10.40 -9.60 3.24
CA ALA A 241 10.68 -8.27 2.71
C ALA A 241 9.79 -7.95 1.50
N ALA A 242 9.28 -6.72 1.44
CA ALA A 242 8.76 -6.17 0.19
C ALA A 242 9.93 -5.61 -0.62
N VAL A 243 10.44 -6.41 -1.56
CA VAL A 243 11.59 -6.07 -2.42
C VAL A 243 11.11 -5.54 -3.77
N ARG A 244 11.83 -4.55 -4.30
CA ARG A 244 11.70 -4.01 -5.64
C ARG A 244 13.05 -4.12 -6.35
N LEU A 245 13.06 -4.65 -7.57
CA LEU A 245 14.21 -4.62 -8.46
C LEU A 245 14.37 -3.22 -9.07
N GLY A 246 15.62 -2.80 -9.24
CA GLY A 246 15.98 -1.63 -10.04
C GLY A 246 15.62 -1.87 -11.51
N GLY A 247 15.21 -0.81 -12.20
CA GLY A 247 15.08 -0.84 -13.65
C GLY A 247 16.41 -0.54 -14.35
N ASP A 248 16.40 -0.62 -15.68
CA ASP A 248 17.60 -0.47 -16.52
C ASP A 248 18.35 0.87 -16.34
N TYR A 249 17.67 1.91 -15.83
CA TYR A 249 18.23 3.25 -15.60
C TYR A 249 18.47 3.58 -14.12
N ASP A 250 18.16 2.65 -13.23
CA ASP A 250 18.35 2.84 -11.79
C ASP A 250 19.81 2.60 -11.39
N ARG A 251 20.35 3.46 -10.54
CA ARG A 251 21.72 3.32 -9.99
C ARG A 251 21.78 2.44 -8.74
N TRP A 252 20.89 1.46 -8.65
CA TRP A 252 20.71 0.57 -7.50
C TRP A 252 20.01 -0.70 -7.99
N ASP A 253 20.34 -1.84 -7.37
CA ASP A 253 19.87 -3.14 -7.87
C ASP A 253 18.60 -3.61 -7.15
N LEU A 254 18.57 -3.44 -5.82
CA LEU A 254 17.45 -3.86 -4.98
C LEU A 254 17.05 -2.75 -4.01
N GLU A 255 15.74 -2.59 -3.82
CA GLU A 255 15.17 -1.71 -2.81
C GLU A 255 14.22 -2.50 -1.90
N VAL A 256 14.51 -2.46 -0.60
CA VAL A 256 13.70 -3.09 0.45
C VAL A 256 12.85 -2.03 1.11
N SER A 257 11.53 -2.22 1.10
CA SER A 257 10.60 -1.32 1.78
C SER A 257 10.58 -1.60 3.29
N GLY A 258 10.81 -0.57 4.11
CA GLY A 258 10.67 -0.63 5.57
C GLY A 258 9.30 -0.18 6.08
N GLY A 259 8.50 0.41 5.19
CA GLY A 259 7.16 0.92 5.44
C GLY A 259 6.82 2.05 4.44
N PRO A 260 5.78 2.88 4.71
CA PRO A 260 5.40 4.00 3.85
C PRO A 260 6.36 5.20 3.89
N PHE A 261 7.15 5.34 4.95
CA PHE A 261 8.03 6.48 5.22
C PHE A 261 9.51 6.20 4.94
N GLY A 262 9.95 4.94 4.97
CA GLY A 262 11.35 4.58 4.77
C GLY A 262 11.58 3.31 3.93
N SER A 263 12.63 3.34 3.10
CA SER A 263 13.18 2.18 2.41
C SER A 263 14.71 2.14 2.56
N ALA A 264 15.33 1.02 2.16
CA ALA A 264 16.78 0.93 2.02
C ALA A 264 17.12 0.34 0.65
N ARG A 265 18.15 0.89 0.02
CA ARG A 265 18.66 0.42 -1.28
C ARG A 265 19.94 -0.36 -1.10
N LEU A 266 20.17 -1.29 -2.01
CA LEU A 266 21.35 -2.11 -2.14
C LEU A 266 21.89 -1.96 -3.56
N LEU A 267 23.20 -1.80 -3.66
CA LEU A 267 23.98 -1.88 -4.88
C LEU A 267 25.09 -2.91 -4.66
N MET A 268 25.26 -3.81 -5.61
CA MET A 268 26.26 -4.86 -5.63
C MET A 268 27.24 -4.58 -6.77
N GLY A 269 28.53 -4.53 -6.44
CA GLY A 269 29.62 -4.60 -7.40
C GLY A 269 30.33 -5.94 -7.28
N VAL A 270 30.73 -6.52 -8.40
CA VAL A 270 31.48 -7.77 -8.47
C VAL A 270 32.75 -7.50 -9.27
N GLU A 271 33.89 -7.91 -8.72
CA GLU A 271 35.20 -7.83 -9.36
C GLU A 271 35.79 -9.23 -9.45
N ASP A 272 35.93 -9.77 -10.66
CA ASP A 272 36.51 -11.10 -10.89
C ASP A 272 38.05 -11.03 -10.78
N HIS A 273 38.63 -11.88 -9.93
CA HIS A 273 40.07 -11.88 -9.63
C HIS A 273 40.81 -13.10 -10.22
N GLY A 274 40.15 -13.85 -11.11
CA GLY A 274 40.70 -15.07 -11.70
C GLY A 274 40.68 -16.26 -10.73
N GLY A 275 40.95 -17.46 -11.25
CA GLY A 275 40.96 -18.71 -10.45
C GLY A 275 39.61 -19.09 -9.84
N GLY A 276 38.49 -18.62 -10.41
CA GLY A 276 37.15 -18.80 -9.85
C GLY A 276 36.84 -17.89 -8.65
N THR A 277 37.74 -16.99 -8.27
CA THR A 277 37.54 -16.09 -7.14
C THR A 277 36.89 -14.77 -7.55
N GLN A 278 36.01 -14.27 -6.68
CA GLN A 278 35.28 -13.02 -6.88
C GLN A 278 35.35 -12.15 -5.62
N PHE A 279 35.54 -10.85 -5.84
CA PHE A 279 35.44 -9.85 -4.80
C PHE A 279 34.13 -9.09 -4.92
N LEU A 280 33.31 -9.16 -3.87
CA LEU A 280 31.96 -8.61 -3.83
C LEU A 280 31.93 -7.36 -2.96
N ARG A 281 31.39 -6.27 -3.49
CA ARG A 281 31.16 -5.02 -2.75
C ARG A 281 29.67 -4.73 -2.70
N PHE A 282 29.13 -4.69 -1.49
CA PHE A 282 27.75 -4.32 -1.24
C PHE A 282 27.68 -2.94 -0.61
N ARG A 283 27.06 -1.98 -1.29
CA ARG A 283 26.74 -0.68 -0.73
C ARG A 283 25.26 -0.62 -0.40
N ARG A 284 24.93 -0.38 0.88
CA ARG A 284 23.55 -0.11 1.31
C ARG A 284 23.40 1.31 1.81
N TRP A 285 22.25 1.94 1.56
CA TRP A 285 21.91 3.24 2.14
C TRP A 285 20.41 3.38 2.35
N PRO A 286 19.98 4.05 3.43
CA PRO A 286 18.57 4.35 3.66
C PRO A 286 18.07 5.41 2.68
N ARG A 287 16.77 5.39 2.43
CA ARG A 287 16.06 6.40 1.65
C ARG A 287 14.73 6.70 2.32
N GLY A 288 14.61 7.91 2.87
CA GLY A 288 13.32 8.44 3.28
C GLY A 288 12.40 8.63 2.08
N SER A 289 11.13 8.30 2.23
CA SER A 289 10.10 8.64 1.27
C SER A 289 10.03 10.16 1.13
N ARG A 290 9.97 10.66 -0.11
CA ARG A 290 9.83 12.11 -0.38
C ARG A 290 8.64 12.70 0.36
N GLY A 291 7.52 11.97 0.41
CA GLY A 291 6.33 12.39 1.14
C GLY A 291 6.54 12.43 2.65
N GLY A 292 7.23 11.45 3.23
CA GLY A 292 7.54 11.42 4.67
C GLY A 292 8.46 12.56 5.09
N VAL A 293 9.51 12.83 4.31
CA VAL A 293 10.44 13.94 4.56
C VAL A 293 9.73 15.29 4.41
N ALA A 294 8.96 15.49 3.34
CA ALA A 294 8.19 16.72 3.14
C ALA A 294 7.17 16.95 4.26
N LEU A 295 6.47 15.90 4.71
CA LEU A 295 5.52 15.99 5.81
C LEU A 295 6.23 16.37 7.12
N THR A 296 7.36 15.73 7.43
CA THR A 296 8.15 16.05 8.63
C THR A 296 8.65 17.50 8.60
N ALA A 297 9.15 17.96 7.45
CA ALA A 297 9.60 19.34 7.28
C ALA A 297 8.45 20.34 7.43
N LEU A 298 7.25 20.02 6.90
CA LEU A 298 6.06 20.84 7.07
C LEU A 298 5.67 20.98 8.55
N PHE A 299 5.61 19.87 9.30
CA PHE A 299 5.28 19.94 10.73
C PHE A 299 6.36 20.66 11.54
N ALA A 300 7.64 20.51 11.19
CA ALA A 300 8.72 21.26 11.82
C ALA A 300 8.55 22.77 11.60
N ALA A 301 8.24 23.19 10.37
CA ALA A 301 7.97 24.59 10.06
C ALA A 301 6.73 25.13 10.81
N LEU A 302 5.66 24.34 10.89
CA LEU A 302 4.46 24.71 11.65
C LEU A 302 4.73 24.80 13.16
N ALA A 303 5.52 23.88 13.71
CA ALA A 303 5.91 23.91 15.13
C ALA A 303 6.75 25.16 15.44
N GLY A 304 7.71 25.50 14.58
CA GLY A 304 8.51 26.72 14.70
C GLY A 304 7.66 27.98 14.57
N GLY A 305 6.72 28.02 13.62
CA GLY A 305 5.77 29.13 13.46
C GLY A 305 4.85 29.30 14.66
N ALA A 306 4.38 28.21 15.25
CA ALA A 306 3.54 28.25 16.46
C ALA A 306 4.32 28.75 17.68
N ALA A 307 5.58 28.31 17.85
CA ALA A 307 6.47 28.78 18.91
C ALA A 307 6.77 30.29 18.75
N ALA A 308 7.07 30.74 17.53
CA ALA A 308 7.30 32.16 17.24
C ALA A 308 6.06 33.04 17.51
N ALA A 309 4.86 32.49 17.31
CA ALA A 309 3.59 33.17 17.59
C ALA A 309 3.16 33.09 19.07
N GLY A 310 4.00 32.55 19.98
CA GLY A 310 3.67 32.39 21.40
C GLY A 310 2.60 31.32 21.70
N ALA A 311 2.17 30.55 20.70
CA ALA A 311 1.18 29.49 20.82
C ALA A 311 1.83 28.18 21.31
N TRP A 312 2.39 28.20 22.53
CA TRP A 312 3.20 27.11 23.09
C TRP A 312 2.49 25.75 23.09
N ALA A 313 1.19 25.72 23.41
CA ALA A 313 0.41 24.47 23.39
C ALA A 313 0.29 23.85 21.99
N ALA A 314 0.08 24.67 20.96
CA ALA A 314 0.05 24.17 19.57
C ALA A 314 1.46 23.78 19.11
N GLY A 315 2.47 24.57 19.48
CA GLY A 315 3.88 24.30 19.18
C GLY A 315 4.37 22.97 19.75
N THR A 316 4.04 22.65 21.01
CA THR A 316 4.42 21.37 21.63
C THR A 316 3.74 20.18 20.95
N ILE A 317 2.44 20.27 20.66
CA ILE A 317 1.71 19.21 19.92
C ILE A 317 2.36 18.97 18.56
N LEU A 318 2.60 20.03 17.78
CA LEU A 318 3.22 19.93 16.46
C LEU A 318 4.66 19.41 16.53
N ALA A 319 5.43 19.79 17.55
CA ALA A 319 6.78 19.28 17.78
C ALA A 319 6.79 17.78 18.11
N VAL A 320 5.87 17.31 18.96
CA VAL A 320 5.70 15.87 19.26
C VAL A 320 5.34 15.09 18.00
N VAL A 321 4.43 15.61 17.18
CA VAL A 321 4.07 14.99 15.89
C VAL A 321 5.28 14.97 14.94
N THR A 322 6.04 16.05 14.86
CA THR A 322 7.27 16.13 14.05
C THR A 322 8.27 15.06 14.48
N LEU A 323 8.52 14.93 15.78
CA LEU A 323 9.44 13.94 16.34
C LEU A 323 8.95 12.51 16.05
N ALA A 324 7.66 12.24 16.21
CA ALA A 324 7.08 10.93 15.90
C ALA A 324 7.24 10.56 14.41
N LEU A 325 7.01 11.51 13.49
CA LEU A 325 7.21 11.30 12.05
C LEU A 325 8.69 11.05 11.71
N ALA A 326 9.60 11.86 12.26
CA ALA A 326 11.04 11.68 12.08
C ALA A 326 11.48 10.30 12.60
N LEU A 327 11.00 9.90 13.78
CA LEU A 327 11.28 8.59 14.36
C LEU A 327 10.75 7.46 13.48
N CYS A 328 9.53 7.57 12.93
CA CYS A 328 8.99 6.61 11.98
C CYS A 328 9.88 6.47 10.74
N VAL A 329 10.31 7.57 10.12
CA VAL A 329 11.23 7.55 8.96
C VAL A 329 12.52 6.80 9.33
N VAL A 330 13.11 7.12 10.48
CA VAL A 330 14.36 6.51 10.94
C VAL A 330 14.19 5.02 11.23
N LEU A 331 13.14 4.63 11.96
CA LEU A 331 12.89 3.23 12.32
C LEU A 331 12.61 2.37 11.08
N GLU A 332 11.81 2.87 10.14
CA GLU A 332 11.53 2.15 8.89
C GLU A 332 12.78 1.99 8.01
N CYS A 333 13.58 3.06 7.88
CA CYS A 333 14.88 2.99 7.18
C CYS A 333 15.83 1.99 7.87
N SER A 334 15.89 2.01 9.20
CA SER A 334 16.74 1.13 10.01
C SER A 334 16.33 -0.32 9.89
N ALA A 335 15.02 -0.62 9.89
CA ALA A 335 14.50 -1.97 9.75
C ALA A 335 14.79 -2.54 8.34
N ALA A 336 14.58 -1.74 7.29
CA ALA A 336 14.92 -2.15 5.92
C ALA A 336 16.43 -2.41 5.78
N ALA A 337 17.26 -1.52 6.33
CA ALA A 337 18.72 -1.66 6.32
C ALA A 337 19.20 -2.90 7.10
N ALA A 338 18.53 -3.24 8.22
CA ALA A 338 18.87 -4.42 9.02
C ALA A 338 18.54 -5.73 8.30
N LEU A 339 17.50 -5.74 7.48
CA LEU A 339 17.13 -6.92 6.71
C LEU A 339 18.18 -7.19 5.63
N ILE A 340 18.56 -6.17 4.86
CA ILE A 340 19.66 -6.24 3.89
C ILE A 340 20.95 -6.69 4.59
N ALA A 341 21.31 -6.06 5.70
CA ALA A 341 22.55 -6.37 6.40
C ALA A 341 22.59 -7.78 6.99
N ARG A 342 21.44 -8.40 7.28
CA ARG A 342 21.36 -9.80 7.75
C ARG A 342 21.51 -10.76 6.59
N THR A 343 20.77 -10.56 5.49
CA THR A 343 20.88 -11.41 4.29
C THR A 343 22.28 -11.39 3.71
N VAL A 344 22.91 -10.22 3.59
CA VAL A 344 24.29 -10.13 3.10
C VAL A 344 25.30 -10.76 4.07
N ARG A 345 25.06 -10.69 5.40
CA ARG A 345 25.91 -11.40 6.37
C ARG A 345 25.78 -12.92 6.29
N GLN A 346 24.59 -13.44 5.99
CA GLN A 346 24.39 -14.88 5.80
C GLN A 346 25.17 -15.41 4.60
N LEU A 347 25.34 -14.61 3.54
CA LEU A 347 26.21 -14.97 2.41
C LEU A 347 27.67 -15.14 2.81
N ARG A 348 28.14 -14.41 3.84
CA ARG A 348 29.50 -14.57 4.36
C ARG A 348 29.69 -15.87 5.14
N THR A 349 28.65 -16.35 5.82
CA THR A 349 28.72 -17.55 6.67
C THR A 349 28.33 -18.84 5.96
N GLY A 350 27.53 -18.77 4.89
CA GLY A 350 27.09 -19.94 4.11
C GLY A 350 28.05 -20.34 2.99
N GLY A 351 29.25 -19.76 2.94
CA GLY A 351 30.34 -20.13 2.03
C GLY A 351 31.45 -20.94 2.70
N ALA A 352 31.17 -21.55 3.86
CA ALA A 352 32.07 -22.50 4.53
C ALA A 352 31.66 -23.93 4.20
#